data_AF-A0A0J6S1T8-F1
#
_entry.id   AF-A0A0J6S1T8-F1
#
_cell.length_a   1.000
_cell.length_b   1.000
_cell.length_c   1.000
_cell.angle_alpha   90.00
_cell.angle_beta   90.00
_cell.angle_gamma   90.00
#
_symmetry.space_group_name_H-M   'P 1'
#
loop_
_entity.id
_entity.type
_entity.pdbx_description
1 polymer ?
#
loop_
_entity_poly.entity_id
_entity_poly.type
_entity_poly.pdbx_seq_one_letter_code
_entity_poly.pdbx_strand_id
1 'polypeptide(L)'
;WARLRRVTFPLFFAPEIGTGAVIPMLAAWPAAGGGLPGLAAMLGTAAAWYGAEWRLAARNGWPRSWRWPLACLARDLLFVPIWLAAWVARDIVWRGNAMDIRTKPARLGTDASAA
;
A
#
# COMPACT_ATOMS: atom_id res chain seq x y z
N TRP A 1 10.06 4.79 -0.21
CA TRP A 1 9.31 4.15 -1.31
C TRP A 1 8.02 4.88 -1.64
N ALA A 2 6.99 4.91 -0.78
CA ALA A 2 5.68 5.51 -1.09
C ALA A 2 5.77 6.97 -1.59
N ARG A 3 6.62 7.79 -0.94
CA ARG A 3 6.88 9.18 -1.37
C ARG A 3 7.52 9.27 -2.76
N LEU A 4 8.44 8.37 -3.09
CA LEU A 4 9.09 8.33 -4.40
C LEU A 4 8.07 8.01 -5.50
N ARG A 5 7.17 7.06 -5.24
CA ARG A 5 6.06 6.74 -6.17
C ARG A 5 5.11 7.91 -6.33
N ARG A 6 4.73 8.59 -5.24
CA ARG A 6 3.92 9.80 -5.30
C ARG A 6 4.50 10.86 -6.24
N VAL A 7 5.80 11.16 -6.14
CA VAL A 7 6.41 12.22 -6.96
C VAL A 7 6.67 11.81 -8.40
N THR A 8 6.97 10.52 -8.65
CA THR A 8 7.31 10.05 -10.00
C THR A 8 6.06 9.72 -10.80
N PHE A 9 5.04 9.16 -10.15
CA PHE A 9 3.83 8.62 -10.77
C PHE A 9 2.58 8.97 -9.94
N PRO A 10 2.25 10.25 -9.75
CA PRO A 10 1.18 10.67 -8.84
C PRO A 10 -0.18 10.08 -9.21
N LEU A 11 -0.49 10.00 -10.51
CA LEU A 11 -1.77 9.46 -11.00
C LEU A 11 -1.90 7.95 -10.77
N PHE A 12 -0.79 7.21 -10.77
CA PHE A 12 -0.80 5.80 -10.43
C PHE A 12 -0.78 5.57 -8.92
N PHE A 13 -0.13 6.47 -8.16
CA PHE A 13 -0.03 6.39 -6.70
C PHE A 13 -1.35 6.74 -5.99
N ALA A 14 -2.15 7.66 -6.53
CA ALA A 14 -3.42 8.07 -5.95
C ALA A 14 -4.41 6.92 -5.73
N PRO A 15 -4.72 6.06 -6.72
CA PRO A 15 -5.63 4.93 -6.51
C PRO A 15 -5.01 3.76 -5.71
N GLU A 16 -3.72 3.81 -5.35
CA GLU A 16 -3.08 2.70 -4.63
C GLU A 16 -3.78 2.41 -3.30
N ILE A 17 -4.43 3.40 -2.66
CA ILE A 17 -5.23 3.22 -1.43
C ILE A 17 -6.25 2.08 -1.52
N GLY A 18 -6.76 1.79 -2.73
CA GLY A 18 -7.72 0.72 -2.98
C GLY A 18 -7.12 -0.65 -3.32
N THR A 19 -5.79 -0.80 -3.28
CA THR A 19 -5.14 -2.07 -3.64
C THR A 19 -5.09 -3.10 -2.51
N GLY A 20 -5.38 -2.68 -1.27
CA GLY A 20 -5.47 -3.58 -0.12
C GLY A 20 -6.85 -4.24 0.03
N ALA A 21 -6.94 -5.29 0.85
CA ALA A 21 -8.18 -6.05 1.04
C ALA A 21 -9.26 -5.29 1.85
N VAL A 22 -8.87 -4.27 2.62
CA VAL A 22 -9.77 -3.57 3.54
C VAL A 22 -10.95 -2.91 2.83
N ILE A 23 -10.71 -2.21 1.72
CA ILE A 23 -11.80 -1.56 0.96
C ILE A 23 -12.81 -2.57 0.41
N PRO A 24 -12.41 -3.62 -0.35
CA PRO A 24 -13.36 -4.60 -0.85
C PRO A 24 -14.08 -5.36 0.27
N MET A 25 -13.42 -5.65 1.40
CA MET A 25 -14.07 -6.25 2.56
C MET A 25 -15.19 -5.36 3.11
N LEU A 26 -14.91 -4.07 3.35
CA LEU A 26 -15.89 -3.13 3.88
C LEU A 26 -17.03 -2.87 2.87
N ALA A 27 -16.73 -2.83 1.58
CA ALA A 27 -17.71 -2.62 0.52
C ALA A 27 -18.67 -3.83 0.37
N ALA A 28 -18.23 -5.04 0.72
CA ALA A 28 -19.05 -6.24 0.63
C ALA A 28 -20.27 -6.22 1.58
N TRP A 29 -20.17 -5.53 2.73
CA TRP A 29 -21.27 -5.44 3.69
C TRP A 29 -22.52 -4.75 3.12
N PRO A 30 -22.46 -3.48 2.68
CA PRO A 30 -23.62 -2.81 2.09
C PRO A 30 -24.04 -3.44 0.76
N ALA A 31 -23.08 -3.99 -0.02
CA ALA A 31 -23.39 -4.65 -1.29
C ALA A 31 -24.29 -5.88 -1.12
N ALA A 32 -24.20 -6.58 0.02
CA ALA A 32 -25.07 -7.71 0.35
C ALA A 32 -26.29 -7.33 1.20
N GLY A 33 -26.63 -6.04 1.28
CA GLY A 33 -27.81 -5.56 2.03
C GLY A 33 -27.61 -5.41 3.54
N GLY A 34 -26.37 -5.54 4.03
CA GLY A 34 -26.03 -5.42 5.44
C GLY A 34 -26.51 -6.61 6.30
N GLY A 35 -26.56 -6.41 7.62
CA GLY A 35 -26.95 -7.44 8.58
C GLY A 35 -26.08 -8.70 8.52
N LEU A 36 -26.68 -9.86 8.77
CA LEU A 36 -25.98 -11.16 8.69
C LEU A 36 -25.46 -11.49 7.28
N PRO A 37 -26.23 -11.27 6.18
CA PRO A 37 -25.71 -11.48 4.83
C PRO A 37 -24.50 -10.58 4.50
N GLY A 38 -24.56 -9.31 4.91
CA GLY A 38 -23.45 -8.36 4.81
C GLY A 38 -22.22 -8.82 5.58
N LEU A 39 -22.39 -9.31 6.80
CA LEU A 39 -21.29 -9.87 7.60
C LEU A 39 -20.65 -11.07 6.91
N ALA A 40 -21.48 -11.99 6.40
CA ALA A 40 -21.02 -13.17 5.68
C ALA A 40 -20.26 -12.79 4.41
N ALA A 41 -20.73 -11.79 3.65
CA ALA A 41 -20.05 -11.29 2.46
C ALA A 41 -18.69 -10.64 2.80
N MET A 42 -18.64 -9.81 3.85
CA MET A 42 -17.40 -9.20 4.34
C MET A 42 -16.37 -10.25 4.77
N LEU A 43 -16.78 -11.21 5.62
CA LEU A 43 -15.91 -12.28 6.10
C LEU A 43 -15.51 -13.25 4.98
N GLY A 44 -16.42 -13.55 4.05
CA GLY A 44 -16.14 -14.36 2.86
C GLY A 44 -15.11 -13.71 1.95
N THR A 45 -15.21 -12.39 1.75
CA THR A 45 -14.21 -11.61 1.02
C THR A 45 -12.85 -11.66 1.70
N ALA A 46 -12.82 -11.48 3.03
CA ALA A 46 -11.60 -11.60 3.83
C ALA A 46 -10.98 -12.99 3.73
N ALA A 47 -11.81 -14.04 3.83
CA ALA A 47 -11.38 -15.43 3.74
C ALA A 47 -10.83 -15.77 2.36
N ALA A 48 -11.46 -15.30 1.28
CA ALA A 48 -10.96 -15.50 -0.08
C ALA A 48 -9.59 -14.84 -0.28
N TRP A 49 -9.43 -13.61 0.22
CA TRP A 49 -8.19 -12.86 0.10
C TRP A 49 -7.06 -13.45 0.95
N TYR A 50 -7.24 -13.46 2.28
CA TYR A 50 -6.22 -13.92 3.21
C TYR A 50 -6.00 -15.43 3.16
N GLY A 51 -7.01 -16.20 2.74
CA GLY A 51 -6.88 -17.63 2.46
C GLY A 51 -5.97 -17.91 1.26
N ALA A 52 -6.02 -17.08 0.21
CA ALA A 52 -5.10 -17.18 -0.91
C ALA A 52 -3.65 -16.92 -0.48
N GLU A 53 -3.43 -15.89 0.35
CA GLU A 53 -2.10 -15.57 0.90
C GLU A 53 -1.60 -16.67 1.83
N TRP A 54 -2.46 -17.20 2.69
CA TRP A 54 -2.11 -18.33 3.55
C TRP A 54 -1.72 -19.56 2.74
N ARG A 55 -2.46 -19.85 1.67
CA ARG A 55 -2.14 -20.97 0.77
C ARG A 55 -0.83 -20.74 0.01
N LEU A 56 -0.53 -19.51 -0.38
CA LEU A 56 0.75 -19.14 -0.97
C LEU A 56 1.90 -19.37 0.02
N ALA A 57 1.74 -18.92 1.26
CA ALA A 57 2.72 -19.17 2.32
C ALA A 57 2.92 -20.68 2.55
N ALA A 58 1.84 -21.46 2.49
CA ALA A 58 1.90 -22.91 2.66
C ALA A 58 2.71 -23.60 1.57
N ARG A 59 2.49 -23.22 0.31
CA ARG A 59 3.18 -23.78 -0.85
C ARG A 59 4.68 -23.47 -0.85
N ASN A 60 5.07 -22.31 -0.30
CA ASN A 60 6.47 -21.89 -0.22
C ASN A 60 7.17 -22.31 1.08
N GLY A 61 6.50 -23.09 1.94
CA GLY A 61 7.07 -23.50 3.22
C GLY A 61 7.29 -22.35 4.21
N TRP A 62 6.59 -21.22 4.03
CA TRP A 62 6.71 -20.07 4.94
C TRP A 62 5.97 -20.33 6.26
N PRO A 63 6.44 -19.70 7.37
CA PRO A 63 5.79 -19.81 8.66
C PRO A 63 4.32 -19.39 8.58
N ARG A 64 3.43 -20.23 9.10
CA ARG A 64 2.00 -19.95 9.19
C ARG A 64 1.54 -20.24 10.61
N SER A 65 0.70 -19.35 11.14
CA SER A 65 0.12 -19.49 12.47
C SER A 65 -1.31 -18.95 12.44
N TRP A 66 -2.14 -19.33 13.41
CA TRP A 66 -3.52 -18.81 13.51
C TRP A 66 -3.59 -17.26 13.54
N ARG A 67 -2.48 -16.59 13.88
CA ARG A 67 -2.33 -15.12 13.90
C ARG A 67 -2.16 -14.51 12.51
N TRP A 68 -1.93 -15.31 11.46
CA TRP A 68 -1.67 -14.84 10.11
C TRP A 68 -2.78 -13.93 9.53
N PRO A 69 -4.09 -14.22 9.69
CA PRO A 69 -5.13 -13.35 9.14
C PRO A 69 -5.11 -11.99 9.84
N LEU A 70 -4.80 -11.95 11.14
CA LEU A 70 -4.61 -10.72 11.89
C LEU A 70 -3.37 -9.95 11.41
N ALA A 71 -2.28 -10.66 11.08
CA ALA A 71 -1.08 -10.05 10.52
C ALA A 71 -1.33 -9.44 9.13
N CYS A 72 -2.07 -10.14 8.25
CA CYS A 72 -2.48 -9.62 6.95
C CYS A 72 -3.39 -8.39 7.11
N LEU A 73 -4.37 -8.45 8.03
CA LEU A 73 -5.23 -7.30 8.30
C LEU A 73 -4.44 -6.10 8.83
N ALA A 74 -3.53 -6.32 9.78
CA ALA A 74 -2.66 -5.27 10.31
C ALA A 74 -1.78 -4.65 9.21
N ARG A 75 -1.22 -5.48 8.32
CA ARG A 75 -0.46 -5.01 7.13
C ARG A 75 -1.33 -4.12 6.26
N ASP A 76 -2.54 -4.54 5.94
CA ASP A 76 -3.43 -3.78 5.05
C ASP A 76 -3.93 -2.48 5.72
N LEU A 77 -4.15 -2.49 7.04
CA LEU A 77 -4.50 -1.30 7.80
C LEU A 77 -3.34 -0.30 7.89
N LEU A 78 -2.09 -0.77 8.03
CA LEU A 78 -0.89 0.08 8.01
C LEU A 78 -0.66 0.77 6.67
N PHE A 79 -1.22 0.24 5.60
CA PHE A 79 -1.11 0.84 4.28
C PHE A 79 -1.76 2.23 4.22
N VAL A 80 -2.91 2.42 4.86
CA VAL A 80 -3.65 3.69 4.90
C VAL A 80 -2.83 4.85 5.50
N PRO A 81 -2.27 4.76 6.72
CA PRO A 81 -1.45 5.84 7.28
C PRO A 81 -0.14 6.04 6.50
N ILE A 82 0.47 4.99 5.93
CA ILE A 82 1.66 5.13 5.10
C ILE A 82 1.35 5.91 3.82
N TRP A 83 0.22 5.61 3.18
CA TRP A 83 -0.27 6.33 2.00
C TRP A 83 -0.53 7.80 2.33
N LEU A 84 -1.25 8.09 3.42
CA LEU A 84 -1.49 9.47 3.89
C LEU A 84 -0.18 10.21 4.20
N ALA A 85 0.74 9.58 4.93
CA ALA A 85 2.03 10.15 5.26
C ALA A 85 2.88 10.46 4.02
N ALA A 86 2.68 9.73 2.91
CA ALA A 86 3.37 10.01 1.66
C ALA A 86 2.94 11.35 1.03
N TRP A 87 1.70 11.79 1.26
CA TRP A 87 1.17 13.06 0.77
C TRP A 87 1.62 14.26 1.60
N VAL A 88 1.74 14.09 2.92
CA VAL A 88 2.05 15.19 3.85
C VAL A 88 3.55 15.43 3.99
N ALA A 89 4.35 14.36 4.08
CA ALA A 89 5.77 14.49 4.39
C ALA A 89 6.64 14.83 3.17
N ARG A 90 7.67 15.65 3.36
CA ARG A 90 8.49 16.23 2.27
C ARG A 90 9.94 15.71 2.22
N ASP A 91 10.49 15.28 3.34
CA ASP A 91 11.90 14.94 3.54
C ASP A 91 12.06 13.50 4.08
N ILE A 92 13.00 12.73 3.55
CA ILE A 92 13.28 11.36 4.03
C ILE A 92 14.75 11.22 4.33
N VAL A 93 15.09 10.62 5.46
CA VAL A 93 16.46 10.12 5.69
C VAL A 93 16.55 8.70 5.14
N TRP A 94 17.43 8.48 4.17
CA TRP A 94 17.71 7.17 3.59
C TRP A 94 19.13 6.74 3.95
N ARG A 95 19.26 5.69 4.78
CA ARG A 95 20.56 5.18 5.28
C ARG A 95 21.46 6.29 5.85
N GLY A 96 20.88 7.21 6.64
CA GLY A 96 21.60 8.33 7.23
C GLY A 96 21.75 9.56 6.31
N ASN A 97 21.39 9.47 5.02
CA ASN A 97 21.46 10.60 4.10
C ASN A 97 20.09 11.27 3.98
N ALA A 98 20.01 12.56 4.34
CA ALA A 98 18.81 13.35 4.12
C ALA A 98 18.58 13.52 2.61
N MET A 99 17.45 13.01 2.12
CA MET A 99 16.99 13.17 0.75
C MET A 99 15.81 14.12 0.72
N ASP A 100 15.96 15.18 -0.06
CA ASP A 100 14.90 16.11 -0.39
C ASP A 100 14.23 15.70 -1.69
N ILE A 101 12.92 15.53 -1.67
CA ILE A 101 12.11 15.07 -2.83
C ILE A 101 11.41 16.25 -3.50
N ARG A 102 12.00 17.45 -3.47
CA ARG A 102 11.55 18.58 -4.28
C ARG A 102 11.96 18.37 -5.74
N THR A 103 11.03 18.60 -6.67
CA THR A 103 11.33 18.72 -8.10
C THR A 103 12.26 19.91 -8.31
N LYS A 104 13.56 19.63 -8.48
CA LYS A 104 14.54 20.64 -8.87
C LYS A 104 14.43 20.84 -10.38
N PRO A 105 14.36 22.08 -10.89
CA PRO A 105 14.41 22.31 -12.33
C PRO A 105 15.71 21.71 -12.88
N ALA A 106 15.58 20.87 -13.91
CA ALA A 106 16.73 20.27 -14.58
C ALA A 106 17.58 21.41 -15.15
N ARG A 107 18.79 21.58 -14.61
CA ARG A 107 19.80 22.43 -15.22
C ARG A 107 20.64 21.55 -16.13
N LEU A 108 20.40 21.66 -17.44
CA LEU A 108 21.38 21.23 -18.44
C LEU A 108 22.59 22.15 -18.24
N GLY A 109 23.70 21.59 -17.76
CA GLY A 109 24.94 22.33 -17.64
C GLY A 109 25.41 22.73 -19.04
N THR A 110 25.35 24.00 -19.36
CA THR A 110 25.94 24.59 -20.57
C THR A 110 27.46 24.80 -20.46
N ASP A 111 28.08 24.33 -19.38
CA ASP A 111 29.50 24.54 -19.12
C ASP A 111 30.35 23.39 -19.68
N ALA A 112 30.25 23.17 -20.99
CA ALA A 112 31.36 22.59 -21.75
C ALA A 112 31.99 23.74 -22.53
N SER A 113 32.83 24.51 -21.83
CA SER A 113 33.77 25.44 -22.46
C SER A 113 34.63 24.63 -23.43
N ALA A 114 34.33 24.73 -24.72
CA ALA A 114 35.22 24.26 -25.78
C ALA A 114 36.50 25.10 -25.68
N ALA A 115 37.54 24.47 -25.15
CA ALA A 115 38.92 24.93 -25.22
C ALA A 115 39.47 24.77 -26.64
#